data_AF-A0A938GIR2-F1
#
_entry.id   AF-A0A938GIR2-F1
#
_cell.length_a   1.000
_cell.length_b   1.000
_cell.length_c   1.000
_cell.angle_alpha   90.00
_cell.angle_beta   90.00
_cell.angle_gamma   90.00
#
_symmetry.space_group_name_H-M   'P 1'
#
loop_
_entity.id
_entity.type
_entity.pdbx_description
1 polymer ?
#
loop_
_entity_poly.entity_id
_entity_poly.type
_entity_poly.pdbx_seq_one_letter_code
_entity_poly.pdbx_strand_id
1 'polypeptide(L)'
;MARLRSSGLIVTAWDDDSPLPAGVNDRALIMVCSTSGSGNITKYRDVPVPIINWEWAAYDGLGMAEADGQTIDNSETQIEIVDAKHPLAARFPAGVRTVFSAPAAQFASAEPVPTAKLVALAADGSGRAALFAFEKGDALSEAAVPGLKAPARRVGFFLGGDTFNGLNADGLKLFDAALSFALNRTLGGAAPKFAPVTRQGNNLTISWTGTGKLQQADSVTGPWTDAPAQTNPQTVSTAAGAKFFRIRQ
;
A
#
# COMPACT_ATOMS: atom_id res chain seq x y z
N MET A 1 3.32 -1.52 -14.99
CA MET A 1 4.05 -2.70 -14.49
C MET A 1 5.49 -2.42 -14.02
N ALA A 2 6.29 -1.59 -14.69
CA ALA A 2 7.70 -1.35 -14.32
C ALA A 2 7.90 -0.89 -12.86
N ARG A 3 7.05 0.04 -12.38
CA ARG A 3 7.07 0.55 -10.99
C ARG A 3 6.86 -0.53 -9.92
N LEU A 4 5.99 -1.50 -10.19
CA LEU A 4 5.76 -2.64 -9.30
C LEU A 4 7.00 -3.53 -9.24
N ARG A 5 7.61 -3.81 -10.39
CA ARG A 5 8.85 -4.60 -10.48
C ARG A 5 10.02 -3.91 -9.80
N SER A 6 10.18 -2.59 -9.97
CA SER A 6 11.22 -1.82 -9.26
C SER A 6 10.99 -1.78 -7.75
N SER A 7 9.75 -2.02 -7.29
CA SER A 7 9.39 -2.21 -5.87
C SER A 7 9.63 -3.66 -5.37
N GLY A 8 10.33 -4.48 -6.15
CA GLY A 8 10.68 -5.86 -5.81
C GLY A 8 9.52 -6.86 -5.90
N LEU A 9 8.46 -6.53 -6.64
CA LEU A 9 7.33 -7.44 -6.88
C LEU A 9 7.53 -8.23 -8.18
N ILE A 10 7.22 -9.52 -8.14
CA ILE A 10 7.02 -10.33 -9.34
C ILE A 10 5.59 -10.08 -9.81
N VAL A 11 5.43 -9.63 -11.05
CA VAL A 11 4.14 -9.21 -11.61
C VAL A 11 3.67 -10.23 -12.65
N THR A 12 2.48 -10.78 -12.42
CA THR A 12 1.74 -11.61 -13.36
C THR A 12 0.45 -10.88 -13.72
N ALA A 13 0.16 -10.75 -15.02
CA ALA A 13 -1.12 -10.23 -15.48
C ALA A 13 -2.12 -11.39 -15.60
N TRP A 14 -3.37 -11.11 -15.24
CA TRP A 14 -4.49 -12.03 -15.41
C TRP A 14 -5.60 -11.31 -16.17
N ASP A 15 -6.18 -12.03 -17.11
CA ASP A 15 -7.37 -11.61 -17.83
C ASP A 15 -8.57 -11.66 -16.87
N ASP A 16 -9.35 -10.59 -16.82
CA ASP A 16 -10.52 -10.53 -15.94
C ASP A 16 -11.65 -11.44 -16.40
N ASP A 17 -11.70 -11.87 -17.66
CA ASP A 17 -12.66 -12.88 -18.13
C ASP A 17 -12.30 -14.30 -17.66
N SER A 18 -11.07 -14.51 -17.18
CA SER A 18 -10.64 -15.82 -16.67
C SER A 18 -11.25 -16.13 -15.29
N PRO A 19 -11.44 -17.41 -14.91
CA PRO A 19 -11.84 -17.75 -13.54
C PRO A 19 -10.81 -17.28 -12.51
N LEU A 20 -11.19 -17.30 -11.22
CA LEU A 20 -10.27 -16.96 -10.13
C LEU A 20 -8.98 -17.80 -10.24
N PRO A 21 -7.80 -17.18 -10.41
CA PRO A 21 -6.59 -17.92 -10.72
C PRO A 21 -6.14 -18.84 -9.58
N ALA A 22 -5.64 -20.02 -9.93
CA ALA A 22 -5.02 -20.92 -8.97
C ALA A 22 -3.83 -20.24 -8.27
N GLY A 23 -3.72 -20.41 -6.95
CA GLY A 23 -2.68 -19.78 -6.15
C GLY A 23 -2.87 -18.26 -5.95
N VAL A 24 -4.06 -17.71 -6.19
CA VAL A 24 -4.35 -16.29 -5.87
C VAL A 24 -4.07 -15.98 -4.40
N ASN A 25 -4.33 -16.91 -3.50
CA ASN A 25 -4.09 -16.75 -2.05
C ASN A 25 -2.60 -16.64 -1.69
N ASP A 26 -1.70 -17.07 -2.59
CA ASP A 26 -0.25 -16.99 -2.40
C ASP A 26 0.34 -15.65 -2.91
N ARG A 27 -0.50 -14.75 -3.43
CA ARG A 27 -0.08 -13.44 -3.93
C ARG A 27 0.05 -12.44 -2.80
N ALA A 28 0.98 -11.51 -2.96
CA ALA A 28 1.19 -10.44 -1.99
C ALA A 28 0.19 -9.27 -2.14
N LEU A 29 -0.35 -9.08 -3.35
CA LEU A 29 -1.22 -7.96 -3.71
C LEU A 29 -1.98 -8.30 -5.00
N ILE A 30 -3.26 -7.92 -5.04
CA ILE A 30 -4.07 -7.83 -6.25
C ILE A 30 -4.17 -6.34 -6.62
N MET A 31 -3.90 -6.02 -7.88
CA MET A 31 -4.04 -4.68 -8.42
C MET A 31 -5.10 -4.71 -9.50
N VAL A 32 -6.18 -3.96 -9.30
CA VAL A 32 -7.30 -3.87 -10.23
C VAL A 32 -7.16 -2.57 -11.02
N CYS A 33 -7.14 -2.70 -12.34
CA CYS A 33 -6.94 -1.61 -13.29
C CYS A 33 -8.27 -1.28 -14.00
N SER A 34 -8.45 -0.05 -14.46
CA SER A 34 -9.71 0.37 -15.11
C SER A 34 -10.05 -0.27 -16.45
N THR A 35 -9.19 -1.15 -16.97
CA THR A 35 -9.47 -1.89 -18.20
C THR A 35 -10.17 -3.22 -17.93
N SER A 36 -10.34 -3.59 -16.65
CA SER A 36 -11.06 -4.81 -16.26
C SER A 36 -12.57 -4.54 -16.23
N GLY A 37 -13.37 -5.48 -16.72
CA GLY A 37 -14.81 -5.45 -16.53
C GLY A 37 -15.15 -5.50 -15.03
N SER A 38 -15.80 -4.46 -14.51
CA SER A 38 -16.06 -4.33 -13.07
C SER A 38 -16.79 -5.53 -12.47
N GLY A 39 -17.80 -6.06 -13.17
CA GLY A 39 -18.53 -7.27 -12.77
C GLY A 39 -17.65 -8.52 -12.63
N ASN A 40 -16.57 -8.62 -13.41
CA ASN A 40 -15.60 -9.71 -13.34
C ASN A 40 -14.68 -9.63 -12.11
N ILE A 41 -14.59 -8.46 -11.46
CA ILE A 41 -13.69 -8.22 -10.33
C ILE A 41 -14.28 -8.69 -8.99
N THR A 42 -15.61 -8.79 -8.88
CA THR A 42 -16.31 -9.27 -7.66
C THR A 42 -15.78 -10.60 -7.14
N LYS A 43 -15.28 -11.49 -8.01
CA LYS A 43 -14.67 -12.78 -7.62
C LYS A 43 -13.45 -12.65 -6.70
N TYR A 44 -12.80 -11.50 -6.66
CA TYR A 44 -11.66 -11.23 -5.78
C TYR A 44 -12.08 -10.71 -4.40
N ARG A 45 -13.36 -10.38 -4.18
CA ARG A 45 -13.85 -9.78 -2.94
C ARG A 45 -13.49 -10.61 -1.71
N ASP A 46 -13.65 -11.93 -1.77
CA ASP A 46 -13.49 -12.78 -0.58
C ASP A 46 -12.06 -13.33 -0.44
N VAL A 47 -11.15 -12.94 -1.33
CA VAL A 47 -9.75 -13.38 -1.32
C VAL A 47 -8.97 -12.71 -0.17
N PRO A 48 -8.24 -13.47 0.67
CA PRO A 48 -7.47 -12.95 1.81
C PRO A 48 -6.14 -12.29 1.40
N VAL A 49 -6.13 -11.55 0.29
CA VAL A 49 -4.96 -10.85 -0.27
C VAL A 49 -5.28 -9.36 -0.38
N PRO A 50 -4.33 -8.45 -0.06
CA PRO A 50 -4.56 -7.02 -0.20
C PRO A 50 -5.00 -6.62 -1.61
N ILE A 51 -5.84 -5.60 -1.73
CA ILE A 51 -6.33 -5.07 -3.00
C ILE A 51 -6.01 -3.58 -3.11
N ILE A 52 -5.47 -3.14 -4.25
CA ILE A 52 -5.52 -1.74 -4.67
C ILE A 52 -6.42 -1.69 -5.91
N ASN A 53 -7.50 -0.91 -5.83
CA ASN A 53 -8.48 -0.76 -6.90
C ASN A 53 -8.47 0.67 -7.45
N TRP A 54 -8.48 0.77 -8.78
CA TRP A 54 -8.86 1.99 -9.49
C TRP A 54 -9.82 1.73 -10.66
N GLU A 55 -10.43 0.54 -10.73
CA GLU A 55 -11.62 0.35 -11.56
C GLU A 55 -12.81 0.99 -10.82
N TRP A 56 -13.29 2.12 -11.35
CA TRP A 56 -14.25 2.98 -10.67
C TRP A 56 -15.58 2.26 -10.44
N ALA A 57 -16.01 1.38 -11.36
CA ALA A 57 -17.27 0.66 -11.23
C ALA A 57 -17.15 -0.64 -10.40
N ALA A 58 -15.97 -0.98 -9.86
CA ALA A 58 -15.78 -2.23 -9.09
C ALA A 58 -15.87 -2.03 -7.57
N TYR A 59 -16.10 -0.82 -7.07
CA TYR A 59 -16.06 -0.56 -5.63
C TYR A 59 -17.16 -1.31 -4.86
N ASP A 60 -18.37 -1.40 -5.38
CA ASP A 60 -19.51 -2.15 -4.82
C ASP A 60 -19.27 -3.67 -4.85
N GLY A 61 -18.80 -4.20 -5.98
CA GLY A 61 -18.47 -5.61 -6.17
C GLY A 61 -17.35 -6.06 -5.23
N LEU A 62 -16.44 -5.16 -4.88
CA LEU A 62 -15.41 -5.37 -3.86
C LEU A 62 -15.88 -5.08 -2.43
N GLY A 63 -17.12 -4.61 -2.23
CA GLY A 63 -17.70 -4.26 -0.93
C GLY A 63 -17.14 -2.99 -0.31
N MET A 64 -16.40 -2.18 -1.07
CA MET A 64 -15.75 -0.95 -0.59
C MET A 64 -16.70 0.25 -0.54
N ALA A 65 -17.80 0.21 -1.30
CA ALA A 65 -18.88 1.18 -1.33
C ALA A 65 -20.23 0.46 -1.45
N GLU A 66 -21.34 1.15 -1.19
CA GLU A 66 -22.69 0.60 -1.38
C GLU A 66 -23.16 0.65 -2.84
N ALA A 67 -22.46 1.41 -3.68
CA ALA A 67 -22.75 1.59 -5.10
C ALA A 67 -21.44 1.78 -5.87
N ASP A 68 -21.51 1.69 -7.20
CA ASP A 68 -20.41 1.99 -8.11
C ASP A 68 -19.74 3.33 -7.74
N GLY A 69 -18.45 3.41 -8.05
CA GLY A 69 -17.76 4.69 -8.06
C GLY A 69 -18.22 5.57 -9.21
N GLN A 70 -17.49 6.66 -9.40
CA GLN A 70 -17.69 7.57 -10.51
C GLN A 70 -16.35 8.04 -11.06
N THR A 71 -16.32 8.33 -12.35
CA THR A 71 -15.24 9.11 -12.95
C THR A 71 -15.55 10.60 -12.81
N ILE A 72 -14.61 11.37 -12.29
CA ILE A 72 -14.69 12.84 -12.24
C ILE A 72 -14.23 13.43 -13.58
N ASP A 73 -14.57 14.70 -13.79
CA ASP A 73 -14.19 15.54 -14.93
C ASP A 73 -12.76 15.27 -15.44
N ASN A 74 -12.63 15.20 -16.76
CA ASN A 74 -11.37 14.97 -17.45
C ASN A 74 -10.39 16.15 -17.34
N SER A 75 -10.81 17.24 -16.70
CA SER A 75 -9.97 18.41 -16.40
C SER A 75 -9.22 18.31 -15.07
N GLU A 76 -9.61 17.38 -14.18
CA GLU A 76 -9.07 17.31 -12.82
C GLU A 76 -7.59 16.88 -12.80
N THR A 77 -6.81 17.52 -11.93
CA THR A 77 -5.39 17.22 -11.71
C THR A 77 -5.02 17.09 -10.24
N GLN A 78 -5.96 17.36 -9.34
CA GLN A 78 -5.72 17.57 -7.92
C GLN A 78 -6.57 16.65 -7.04
N ILE A 79 -6.09 16.43 -5.82
CA ILE A 79 -6.83 15.87 -4.70
C ILE A 79 -6.76 16.84 -3.53
N GLU A 80 -7.70 16.74 -2.58
CA GLU A 80 -7.59 17.39 -1.28
C GLU A 80 -7.26 16.36 -0.20
N ILE A 81 -6.08 16.45 0.42
CA ILE A 81 -5.70 15.57 1.53
C ILE A 81 -6.43 16.01 2.80
N VAL A 82 -7.23 15.11 3.38
CA VAL A 82 -8.04 15.36 4.57
C VAL A 82 -7.53 14.62 5.81
N ASP A 83 -6.77 13.53 5.64
CA ASP A 83 -6.05 12.86 6.74
C ASP A 83 -4.55 12.75 6.44
N ALA A 84 -3.82 13.82 6.76
CA ALA A 84 -2.36 13.89 6.60
C ALA A 84 -1.57 12.94 7.53
N LYS A 85 -2.20 12.41 8.58
CA LYS A 85 -1.54 11.48 9.52
C LYS A 85 -1.57 10.04 9.01
N HIS A 86 -2.51 9.72 8.13
CA HIS A 86 -2.59 8.39 7.53
C HIS A 86 -1.34 8.10 6.67
N PRO A 87 -0.74 6.88 6.72
CA PRO A 87 0.42 6.54 5.91
C PRO A 87 0.23 6.75 4.40
N LEU A 88 -1.00 6.58 3.91
CA LEU A 88 -1.36 6.81 2.50
C LEU A 88 -1.22 8.27 2.05
N ALA A 89 -1.24 9.24 2.97
CA ALA A 89 -1.00 10.65 2.62
C ALA A 89 0.46 10.90 2.21
N ALA A 90 1.33 9.89 2.23
CA ALA A 90 2.73 9.97 1.81
C ALA A 90 3.51 11.11 2.50
N ARG A 91 3.11 11.43 3.74
CA ARG A 91 3.63 12.53 4.56
C ARG A 91 3.38 13.92 4.00
N PHE A 92 2.47 14.08 3.04
CA PHE A 92 2.02 15.39 2.62
C PHE A 92 1.10 16.00 3.69
N PRO A 93 1.15 17.34 3.87
CA PRO A 93 0.21 18.02 4.74
C PRO A 93 -1.20 18.01 4.13
N ALA A 94 -2.19 18.31 4.96
CA ALA A 94 -3.57 18.48 4.53
C ALA A 94 -3.71 19.60 3.47
N GLY A 95 -4.81 19.55 2.71
CA GLY A 95 -5.15 20.50 1.66
C GLY A 95 -4.84 20.01 0.25
N VAL A 96 -5.09 20.90 -0.72
CA VAL A 96 -5.04 20.60 -2.15
C VAL A 96 -3.63 20.26 -2.63
N ARG A 97 -3.51 19.17 -3.40
CA ARG A 97 -2.27 18.70 -4.02
C ARG A 97 -2.50 18.35 -5.48
N THR A 98 -1.67 18.91 -6.35
CA THR A 98 -1.60 18.50 -7.75
C THR A 98 -0.89 17.16 -7.86
N VAL A 99 -1.54 16.15 -8.46
CA VAL A 99 -1.05 14.78 -8.57
C VAL A 99 -0.84 14.32 -10.02
N PHE A 100 -1.37 15.06 -10.98
CA PHE A 100 -1.12 14.87 -12.42
C PHE A 100 -0.35 16.06 -13.02
N SER A 101 0.42 15.81 -14.08
CA SER A 101 1.18 16.86 -14.78
C SER A 101 0.35 17.62 -15.83
N ALA A 102 -0.80 17.06 -16.20
CA ALA A 102 -1.78 17.59 -17.14
C ALA A 102 -3.15 17.00 -16.77
N PRO A 103 -4.26 17.58 -17.25
CA PRO A 103 -5.61 17.04 -17.07
C PRO A 103 -5.68 15.51 -17.24
N ALA A 104 -6.20 14.82 -16.22
CA ALA A 104 -6.32 13.38 -16.23
C ALA A 104 -7.57 12.97 -17.02
N ALA A 105 -7.41 12.13 -18.06
CA ALA A 105 -8.53 11.70 -18.89
C ALA A 105 -9.65 10.98 -18.10
N GLN A 106 -9.31 10.36 -16.97
CA GLN A 106 -10.24 9.76 -16.01
C GLN A 106 -9.67 9.79 -14.60
N PHE A 107 -10.56 9.97 -13.63
CA PHE A 107 -10.23 10.07 -12.23
C PHE A 107 -11.28 9.33 -11.39
N ALA A 108 -10.92 8.19 -10.78
CA ALA A 108 -11.87 7.37 -10.03
C ALA A 108 -12.17 7.96 -8.65
N SER A 109 -13.44 7.92 -8.25
CA SER A 109 -13.91 8.32 -6.93
C SER A 109 -15.04 7.44 -6.43
N ALA A 110 -15.27 7.43 -5.12
CA ALA A 110 -16.36 6.68 -4.50
C ALA A 110 -16.93 7.40 -3.28
N GLU A 111 -18.10 6.94 -2.86
CA GLU A 111 -18.61 7.14 -1.50
C GLU A 111 -18.41 5.81 -0.74
N PRO A 112 -17.25 5.61 -0.11
CA PRO A 112 -16.95 4.33 0.52
C PRO A 112 -17.80 4.13 1.79
N VAL A 113 -17.95 2.88 2.21
CA VAL A 113 -18.72 2.57 3.42
C VAL A 113 -18.11 3.23 4.68
N PRO A 114 -18.90 3.52 5.73
CA PRO A 114 -18.49 4.42 6.82
C PRO A 114 -17.23 4.03 7.60
N THR A 115 -16.81 2.77 7.57
CA THR A 115 -15.59 2.27 8.25
C THR A 115 -14.30 2.68 7.54
N ALA A 116 -14.40 3.09 6.26
CA ALA A 116 -13.27 3.50 5.43
C ALA A 116 -12.48 4.64 6.08
N LYS A 117 -11.15 4.56 5.94
CA LYS A 117 -10.25 5.67 6.27
C LYS A 117 -10.17 6.58 5.05
N LEU A 118 -10.83 7.73 5.13
CA LEU A 118 -10.77 8.76 4.08
C LEU A 118 -9.45 9.53 4.21
N VAL A 119 -8.63 9.45 3.17
CA VAL A 119 -7.29 10.08 3.17
C VAL A 119 -7.28 11.33 2.29
N ALA A 120 -7.90 11.24 1.12
CA ALA A 120 -8.09 12.39 0.24
C ALA A 120 -9.44 12.35 -0.48
N LEU A 121 -9.97 13.54 -0.73
CA LEU A 121 -11.16 13.78 -1.54
C LEU A 121 -10.74 14.25 -2.93
N ALA A 122 -11.68 14.15 -3.88
CA ALA A 122 -11.56 14.86 -5.14
C ALA A 122 -11.56 16.38 -4.91
N ALA A 123 -10.74 17.10 -5.66
CA ALA A 123 -10.59 18.56 -5.54
C ALA A 123 -11.65 19.35 -6.37
N ASP A 124 -12.76 18.70 -6.71
CA ASP A 124 -13.86 19.25 -7.52
C ASP A 124 -15.04 19.77 -6.68
N GLY A 125 -14.94 19.65 -5.35
CA GLY A 125 -16.00 20.03 -4.41
C GLY A 125 -17.15 19.02 -4.27
N SER A 126 -17.06 17.86 -4.93
CA SER A 126 -18.08 16.79 -4.82
C SER A 126 -18.12 16.14 -3.44
N GLY A 127 -17.03 16.22 -2.68
CA GLY A 127 -16.86 15.51 -1.40
C GLY A 127 -16.61 14.01 -1.56
N ARG A 128 -16.46 13.49 -2.78
CA ARG A 128 -16.22 12.07 -3.03
C ARG A 128 -14.78 11.70 -2.71
N ALA A 129 -14.58 10.48 -2.21
CA ALA A 129 -13.27 9.97 -1.84
C ALA A 129 -12.46 9.62 -3.09
N ALA A 130 -11.25 10.17 -3.19
CA ALA A 130 -10.28 9.91 -4.24
C ALA A 130 -9.17 8.95 -3.76
N LEU A 131 -8.88 8.96 -2.46
CA LEU A 131 -7.93 8.06 -1.82
C LEU A 131 -8.49 7.62 -0.47
N PHE A 132 -8.71 6.33 -0.31
CA PHE A 132 -9.26 5.77 0.91
C PHE A 132 -8.81 4.34 1.11
N ALA A 133 -8.98 3.83 2.33
CA ALA A 133 -8.55 2.48 2.67
C ALA A 133 -9.39 1.78 3.73
N PHE A 134 -9.22 0.47 3.77
CA PHE A 134 -9.70 -0.43 4.80
C PHE A 134 -8.53 -1.21 5.38
N GLU A 135 -8.52 -1.35 6.69
CA GLU A 135 -7.70 -2.34 7.38
C GLU A 135 -8.34 -3.73 7.29
N LYS A 136 -7.55 -4.77 7.55
CA LYS A 136 -8.10 -6.13 7.69
C LYS A 136 -9.13 -6.16 8.83
N GLY A 137 -10.32 -6.70 8.57
CA GLY A 137 -11.38 -6.87 9.55
C GLY A 137 -12.35 -5.68 9.67
N ASP A 138 -12.07 -4.55 9.01
CA ASP A 138 -13.03 -3.46 8.86
C ASP A 138 -14.29 -3.98 8.18
N ALA A 139 -15.46 -3.51 8.62
CA ALA A 139 -16.72 -3.85 7.98
C ALA A 139 -16.74 -3.30 6.55
N LEU A 140 -17.33 -4.06 5.63
CA LEU A 140 -17.55 -3.69 4.23
C LEU A 140 -19.05 -3.49 3.98
N SER A 141 -19.45 -3.28 2.72
CA SER A 141 -20.84 -3.08 2.33
C SER A 141 -21.74 -4.22 2.80
N GLU A 142 -22.76 -3.83 3.57
CA GLU A 142 -23.83 -4.72 4.01
C GLU A 142 -24.77 -5.08 2.85
N ALA A 143 -24.91 -4.19 1.86
CA ALA A 143 -25.70 -4.45 0.66
C ALA A 143 -25.03 -5.49 -0.26
N ALA A 144 -23.69 -5.48 -0.34
CA ALA A 144 -22.94 -6.47 -1.12
C ALA A 144 -23.04 -7.86 -0.47
N VAL A 145 -22.67 -7.97 0.81
CA VAL A 145 -22.82 -9.20 1.60
C VAL A 145 -23.01 -8.79 3.08
N PRO A 146 -24.11 -9.19 3.74
CA PRO A 146 -24.33 -8.86 5.15
C PRO A 146 -23.22 -9.39 6.07
N GLY A 147 -22.71 -8.53 6.95
CA GLY A 147 -21.63 -8.84 7.89
C GLY A 147 -20.25 -9.04 7.25
N LEU A 148 -20.07 -8.65 5.98
CA LEU A 148 -18.80 -8.76 5.29
C LEU A 148 -17.72 -7.92 5.97
N LYS A 149 -16.52 -8.50 6.09
CA LYS A 149 -15.34 -7.82 6.61
C LYS A 149 -14.20 -7.93 5.61
N ALA A 150 -13.35 -6.91 5.55
CA ALA A 150 -12.19 -6.90 4.68
C ALA A 150 -11.23 -8.07 5.02
N PRO A 151 -11.05 -9.06 4.13
CA PRO A 151 -10.18 -10.22 4.40
C PRO A 151 -8.70 -9.82 4.55
N ALA A 152 -8.31 -8.75 3.86
CA ALA A 152 -7.02 -8.08 3.91
C ALA A 152 -7.21 -6.59 3.62
N ARG A 153 -6.13 -5.80 3.65
CA ARG A 153 -6.17 -4.36 3.38
C ARG A 153 -6.71 -4.06 1.99
N ARG A 154 -7.51 -3.00 1.85
CA ARG A 154 -8.01 -2.52 0.56
C ARG A 154 -7.72 -1.04 0.41
N VAL A 155 -7.40 -0.60 -0.79
CA VAL A 155 -7.17 0.81 -1.13
C VAL A 155 -7.98 1.16 -2.37
N GLY A 156 -8.78 2.22 -2.29
CA GLY A 156 -9.31 2.90 -3.46
C GLY A 156 -8.37 4.02 -3.86
N PHE A 157 -7.98 4.06 -5.14
CA PHE A 157 -6.96 4.97 -5.64
C PHE A 157 -7.49 5.72 -6.85
N PHE A 158 -7.25 7.04 -6.91
CA PHE A 158 -7.87 7.99 -7.83
C PHE A 158 -7.55 7.84 -9.33
N LEU A 159 -6.83 6.79 -9.72
CA LEU A 159 -6.50 6.55 -11.11
C LEU A 159 -7.76 6.12 -11.89
N GLY A 160 -7.70 6.27 -13.21
CA GLY A 160 -8.76 5.87 -14.14
C GLY A 160 -8.14 5.60 -15.50
N GLY A 161 -8.67 4.66 -16.28
CA GLY A 161 -8.07 4.26 -17.56
C GLY A 161 -6.55 4.10 -17.51
N ASP A 162 -5.85 4.83 -18.37
CA ASP A 162 -4.38 4.86 -18.47
C ASP A 162 -3.72 6.04 -17.73
N THR A 163 -4.43 6.71 -16.81
CA THR A 163 -3.93 7.95 -16.19
C THR A 163 -2.71 7.78 -15.30
N PHE A 164 -2.29 6.55 -14.98
CA PHE A 164 -1.02 6.29 -14.30
C PHE A 164 0.18 6.97 -14.99
N ASN A 165 0.18 7.02 -16.34
CA ASN A 165 1.24 7.65 -17.12
C ASN A 165 1.30 9.17 -16.97
N GLY A 166 0.22 9.80 -16.50
CA GLY A 166 0.12 11.24 -16.26
C GLY A 166 0.50 11.69 -14.86
N LEU A 167 0.76 10.75 -13.92
CA LEU A 167 1.12 11.09 -12.55
C LEU A 167 2.40 11.93 -12.50
N ASN A 168 2.38 12.99 -11.70
CA ASN A 168 3.60 13.74 -11.37
C ASN A 168 4.36 13.06 -10.21
N ALA A 169 5.44 13.67 -9.72
CA ALA A 169 6.23 13.13 -8.62
C ALA A 169 5.42 12.87 -7.34
N ASP A 170 4.45 13.73 -7.02
CA ASP A 170 3.61 13.61 -5.82
C ASP A 170 2.57 12.50 -5.98
N GLY A 171 1.92 12.40 -7.15
CA GLY A 171 1.03 11.30 -7.49
C GLY A 171 1.73 9.95 -7.47
N LEU A 172 2.96 9.91 -8.00
CA LEU A 172 3.82 8.74 -7.91
C LEU A 172 4.15 8.39 -6.45
N LYS A 173 4.44 9.38 -5.59
CA LYS A 173 4.73 9.14 -4.17
C LYS A 173 3.52 8.59 -3.40
N LEU A 174 2.31 9.05 -3.72
CA LEU A 174 1.06 8.51 -3.18
C LEU A 174 0.84 7.05 -3.61
N PHE A 175 1.19 6.71 -4.86
CA PHE A 175 1.12 5.32 -5.33
C PHE A 175 2.07 4.39 -4.56
N ASP A 176 3.30 4.84 -4.29
CA ASP A 176 4.23 4.06 -3.46
C ASP A 176 3.74 3.91 -2.02
N ALA A 177 3.08 4.94 -1.48
CA ALA A 177 2.43 4.87 -0.17
C ALA A 177 1.27 3.87 -0.18
N ALA A 178 0.46 3.83 -1.25
CA ALA A 178 -0.60 2.84 -1.44
C ALA A 178 -0.08 1.41 -1.46
N LEU A 179 0.98 1.16 -2.24
CA LEU A 179 1.66 -0.14 -2.24
C LEU A 179 2.23 -0.48 -0.86
N SER A 180 2.85 0.50 -0.19
CA SER A 180 3.45 0.28 1.14
C SER A 180 2.41 -0.11 2.19
N PHE A 181 1.29 0.61 2.18
CA PHE A 181 0.16 0.36 3.07
C PHE A 181 -0.44 -1.02 2.80
N ALA A 182 -0.78 -1.32 1.54
CA ALA A 182 -1.42 -2.59 1.17
C ALA A 182 -0.54 -3.79 1.51
N LEU A 183 0.76 -3.70 1.24
CA LEU A 183 1.73 -4.77 1.51
C LEU A 183 2.20 -4.83 2.98
N ASN A 184 1.77 -3.88 3.82
CA ASN A 184 2.26 -3.72 5.19
C ASN A 184 3.79 -3.65 5.30
N ARG A 185 4.44 -2.98 4.35
CA ARG A 185 5.90 -2.82 4.31
C ARG A 185 6.26 -1.48 3.69
N THR A 186 7.34 -0.84 4.14
CA THR A 186 7.79 0.40 3.51
C THR A 186 8.42 0.11 2.15
N LEU A 187 7.83 0.63 1.08
CA LEU A 187 8.45 0.66 -0.25
C LEU A 187 9.17 1.99 -0.47
N GLY A 188 10.23 1.97 -1.27
CA GLY A 188 11.02 3.17 -1.57
C GLY A 188 11.91 3.67 -0.42
N GLY A 189 11.85 3.05 0.76
CA GLY A 189 12.90 3.19 1.77
C GLY A 189 14.16 2.51 1.28
N ALA A 190 15.33 3.12 1.48
CA ALA A 190 16.61 2.45 1.19
C ALA A 190 16.60 1.05 1.82
N ALA A 191 16.98 0.03 1.03
CA ALA A 191 17.10 -1.33 1.54
C ALA A 191 17.95 -1.29 2.83
N PRO A 192 17.51 -1.96 3.89
CA PRO A 192 18.17 -1.85 5.16
C PRO A 192 19.62 -2.29 5.02
N LYS A 193 20.53 -1.39 5.36
CA LYS A 193 21.96 -1.59 5.19
C LYS A 193 22.65 -1.22 6.48
N PHE A 194 23.41 -2.16 7.04
CA PHE A 194 24.31 -1.85 8.13
C PHE A 194 25.38 -0.86 7.64
N ALA A 195 25.62 0.18 8.44
CA ALA A 195 26.82 0.97 8.31
C ALA A 195 28.03 0.14 8.75
N PRO A 196 29.26 0.56 8.39
CA PRO A 196 30.47 -0.06 8.93
C PRO A 196 30.42 -0.13 10.46
N VAL A 197 30.64 -1.32 11.00
CA VAL A 197 30.66 -1.54 12.46
C VAL A 197 31.89 -0.87 13.04
N THR A 198 31.71 -0.06 14.08
CA THR A 198 32.83 0.51 14.84
C THR A 198 33.07 -0.28 16.12
N ARG A 199 34.34 -0.42 16.53
CA ARG A 199 34.73 -1.17 17.73
C ARG A 199 35.44 -0.27 18.72
N GLN A 200 35.08 -0.37 20.00
CA GLN A 200 35.79 0.24 21.11
C GLN A 200 35.90 -0.77 22.26
N GLY A 201 37.11 -1.28 22.51
CA GLY A 201 37.32 -2.37 23.45
C GLY A 201 36.52 -3.63 23.08
N ASN A 202 35.70 -4.13 24.01
CA ASN A 202 34.79 -5.28 23.81
C ASN A 202 33.40 -4.89 23.30
N ASN A 203 33.22 -3.64 22.88
CA ASN A 203 31.93 -3.15 22.39
C ASN A 203 31.99 -2.87 20.88
N LEU A 204 30.98 -3.35 20.17
CA LEU A 204 30.71 -3.03 18.77
C LEU A 204 29.52 -2.09 18.71
N THR A 205 29.60 -1.03 17.93
CA THR A 205 28.45 -0.19 17.60
C THR A 205 27.97 -0.54 16.21
N ILE A 206 26.72 -1.01 16.14
CA ILE A 206 26.01 -1.29 14.91
C ILE A 206 25.00 -0.17 14.67
N SER A 207 24.87 0.23 13.42
CA SER A 207 23.85 1.17 12.97
C SER A 207 23.41 0.79 11.58
N TRP A 208 22.22 1.23 11.19
CA TRP A 208 21.69 0.91 9.87
C TRP A 208 20.87 2.05 9.28
N THR A 209 20.71 2.03 7.97
CA THR A 209 19.70 2.83 7.26
C THR A 209 18.51 1.94 6.90
N GLY A 210 17.42 2.53 6.40
CA GLY A 210 16.22 1.81 6.03
C GLY A 210 15.28 1.51 7.20
N THR A 211 14.27 0.69 6.94
CA THR A 211 13.25 0.29 7.94
C THR A 211 13.27 -1.22 8.14
N GLY A 212 12.87 -1.68 9.32
CA GLY A 212 12.81 -3.09 9.70
C GLY A 212 13.16 -3.29 11.18
N LYS A 213 12.94 -4.51 11.68
CA LYS A 213 13.34 -4.91 13.03
C LYS A 213 14.74 -5.50 13.02
N LEU A 214 15.58 -5.08 13.96
CA LEU A 214 16.84 -5.73 14.23
C LEU A 214 16.57 -7.09 14.89
N GLN A 215 17.12 -8.15 14.31
CA GLN A 215 17.10 -9.49 14.89
C GLN A 215 18.52 -9.94 15.20
N GLN A 216 18.67 -10.81 16.20
CA GLN A 216 19.93 -11.41 16.62
C GLN A 216 19.85 -12.94 16.65
N ALA A 217 20.99 -13.60 16.51
CA ALA A 217 21.15 -15.05 16.66
C ALA A 217 22.58 -15.40 17.11
N ASP A 218 22.75 -16.53 17.77
CA ASP A 218 24.09 -17.04 18.17
C ASP A 218 24.74 -17.87 17.04
N SER A 219 23.98 -18.25 16.01
CA SER A 219 24.46 -18.87 14.77
C SER A 219 23.94 -18.10 13.55
N VAL A 220 24.74 -18.05 12.48
CA VAL A 220 24.37 -17.40 11.21
C VAL A 220 23.12 -18.02 10.57
N THR A 221 22.84 -19.30 10.86
CA THR A 221 21.64 -20.00 10.38
C THR A 221 20.43 -19.81 11.28
N GLY A 222 20.57 -19.14 12.43
CA GLY A 222 19.52 -18.97 13.44
C GLY A 222 19.60 -19.99 14.59
N PRO A 223 18.58 -20.07 15.45
CA PRO A 223 17.29 -19.37 15.36
C PRO A 223 17.44 -17.85 15.52
N TRP A 224 16.64 -17.11 14.76
CA TRP A 224 16.63 -15.64 14.77
C TRP A 224 15.50 -15.11 15.63
N THR A 225 15.80 -14.26 16.59
CA THR A 225 14.82 -13.58 17.45
C THR A 225 14.97 -12.08 17.36
N ASP A 226 13.91 -11.33 17.65
CA ASP A 226 13.99 -9.86 17.76
C ASP A 226 15.06 -9.49 18.79
N ALA A 227 15.91 -8.52 18.46
CA ALA A 227 16.92 -8.01 19.37
C ALA A 227 16.23 -7.28 20.54
N PRO A 228 16.72 -7.41 21.79
CA PRO A 228 16.12 -6.76 22.96
C PRO A 228 16.00 -5.24 22.83
N ALA A 229 16.91 -4.60 22.09
CA ALA A 229 16.84 -3.19 21.74
C ALA A 229 16.61 -3.04 20.23
N GLN A 230 15.77 -2.07 19.86
CA GLN A 230 15.48 -1.68 18.47
C GLN A 230 15.96 -0.25 18.17
N THR A 231 16.70 0.35 19.10
CA THR A 231 17.30 1.68 18.94
C THR A 231 18.45 1.64 17.93
N ASN A 232 18.59 2.71 17.16
CA ASN A 232 19.61 2.84 16.12
C ASN A 232 20.34 4.18 16.31
N PRO A 233 21.65 4.20 16.62
CA PRO A 233 22.58 3.06 16.72
C PRO A 233 22.40 2.21 17.99
N GLN A 234 22.96 0.99 17.98
CA GLN A 234 23.03 0.09 19.14
C GLN A 234 24.47 -0.32 19.44
N THR A 235 24.84 -0.37 20.73
CA THR A 235 26.09 -0.95 21.20
C THR A 235 25.86 -2.38 21.71
N VAL A 236 26.71 -3.32 21.28
CA VAL A 236 26.66 -4.73 21.65
C VAL A 236 28.02 -5.16 22.18
N SER A 237 28.03 -5.92 23.28
CA SER A 237 29.27 -6.47 23.84
C SER A 237 29.63 -7.80 23.19
N THR A 238 30.90 -7.99 22.86
CA THR A 238 31.46 -9.24 22.32
C THR A 238 31.91 -10.21 23.42
N ALA A 239 31.66 -9.90 24.69
CA ALA A 239 32.14 -10.71 25.82
C ALA A 239 31.42 -12.07 25.93
N ALA A 240 30.20 -12.19 25.41
CA ALA A 240 29.37 -13.38 25.54
C ALA A 240 29.56 -14.41 24.40
N GLY A 241 30.48 -14.16 23.45
CA GLY A 241 30.69 -15.02 22.28
C GLY A 241 30.23 -14.37 20.97
N ALA A 242 30.19 -15.18 19.89
CA ALA A 242 29.77 -14.72 18.58
C ALA A 242 28.27 -14.40 18.56
N LYS A 243 27.91 -13.31 17.88
CA LYS A 243 26.52 -12.93 17.67
C LYS A 243 26.32 -12.37 16.27
N PHE A 244 25.25 -12.78 15.62
CA PHE A 244 24.88 -12.39 14.27
C PHE A 244 23.66 -11.47 14.31
N PHE A 245 23.62 -10.50 13.40
CA PHE A 245 22.55 -9.52 13.31
C PHE A 245 22.00 -9.46 11.89
N ARG A 246 20.69 -9.28 11.76
CA ARG A 246 20.01 -9.00 10.49
C ARG A 246 18.89 -7.99 10.69
N ILE A 247 18.48 -7.34 9.61
CA ILE A 247 17.29 -6.48 9.62
C ILE A 247 16.18 -7.24 8.90
N ARG A 248 15.10 -7.53 9.63
CA ARG A 248 13.91 -8.16 9.08
C ARG A 248 12.92 -7.07 8.68
N GLN A 249 12.65 -6.98 7.38
CA GLN A 249 11.54 -6.19 6.85
C GLN A 249 10.23 -6.94 7.00
#